data_AF-A0A8X6QQA6-F1
#
_entry.id   AF-A0A8X6QQA6-F1
#
_cell.length_a   1.000
_cell.length_b   1.000
_cell.length_c   1.000
_cell.angle_alpha   90.00
_cell.angle_beta   90.00
_cell.angle_gamma   90.00
#
_symmetry.space_group_name_H-M   'P 1'
#
loop_
_entity.id
_entity.type
_entity.pdbx_description
1 polymer ?
#
loop_
_entity_poly.entity_id
_entity_poly.type
_entity_poly.pdbx_seq_one_letter_code
_entity_poly.pdbx_strand_id
1 'polypeptide(L)'
;WFKPVIMEGMAQYQRYTCIRFVERTDERDFIRIFNGNGCWSIIGRNGGMQNLSLGQGCNYVGLVVHELGHAIGLFHEHQRSDRNNYITVYKDNVIPDQLHNFVLTDPNSEIIFSRYDYNSIMHYGSYAFSKRPNKLPTMVAKNGQRLYEPYEKPGFDQFDVYMIRKLYQC
;
A
#
# COMPACT_ATOMS: atom_id res chain seq x y z
N TRP A 1 10.11 7.49 16.48
CA TRP A 1 9.22 6.55 17.19
C TRP A 1 9.09 5.29 16.32
N PHE A 2 8.62 4.16 16.86
CA PHE A 2 8.53 2.84 16.19
C PHE A 2 9.78 2.37 15.42
N LYS A 3 10.98 2.81 15.83
CA LYS A 3 12.23 2.52 15.10
C LYS A 3 12.38 1.02 14.77
N PRO A 4 12.13 0.07 15.70
CA PRO A 4 12.23 -1.36 15.36
C PRO A 4 11.28 -1.81 14.24
N VAL A 5 10.02 -1.37 14.26
CA VAL A 5 9.01 -1.72 13.25
C VAL A 5 9.35 -1.09 11.89
N ILE A 6 9.84 0.15 11.91
CA ILE A 6 10.26 0.85 10.69
C ILE A 6 11.45 0.13 10.04
N MET A 7 12.45 -0.20 10.85
CA MET A 7 13.63 -0.92 10.38
C MET A 7 13.27 -2.31 9.87
N GLU A 8 12.30 -3.01 10.49
CA GLU A 8 11.81 -4.29 10.00
C GLU A 8 11.10 -4.15 8.63
N GLY A 9 10.24 -3.14 8.49
CA GLY A 9 9.61 -2.83 7.20
C GLY A 9 10.65 -2.58 6.11
N MET A 10 11.66 -1.75 6.38
CA MET A 10 12.78 -1.51 5.47
C MET A 10 13.57 -2.81 5.18
N ALA A 11 13.80 -3.65 6.19
CA ALA A 11 14.54 -4.90 6.03
C ALA A 11 13.88 -5.88 5.05
N GLN A 12 12.54 -5.91 4.96
CA GLN A 12 11.85 -6.76 3.98
C GLN A 12 12.17 -6.36 2.54
N TYR A 13 12.15 -5.06 2.22
CA TYR A 13 12.60 -4.57 0.90
C TYR A 13 14.03 -5.01 0.61
N GLN A 14 14.92 -4.84 1.59
CA GLN A 14 16.33 -5.14 1.42
C GLN A 14 16.61 -6.64 1.26
N ARG A 15 15.82 -7.48 1.93
CA ARG A 15 15.93 -8.94 1.86
C ARG A 15 15.38 -9.50 0.56
N TYR A 16 14.23 -9.01 0.10
CA TYR A 16 13.50 -9.64 -1.00
C TYR A 16 13.65 -8.92 -2.34
N THR A 17 14.14 -7.67 -2.37
CA THR A 17 14.26 -6.88 -3.60
C THR A 17 15.66 -6.26 -3.72
N CYS A 18 15.90 -5.50 -4.79
CA CYS A 18 17.11 -4.68 -4.93
C CYS A 18 17.00 -3.31 -4.23
N ILE A 19 15.84 -2.95 -3.66
CA ILE A 19 15.66 -1.67 -2.95
C ILE A 19 16.50 -1.65 -1.68
N ARG A 20 17.21 -0.54 -1.45
CA ARG A 20 18.01 -0.30 -0.24
C ARG A 20 17.61 1.03 0.37
N PHE A 21 17.29 1.02 1.67
CA PHE A 21 17.05 2.24 2.42
C PHE A 21 18.34 2.62 3.13
N VAL A 22 18.83 3.82 2.85
CA VAL A 22 20.04 4.36 3.45
C VAL A 22 19.69 5.59 4.28
N GLU A 23 20.41 5.79 5.37
CA GLU A 23 20.29 7.03 6.13
C GLU A 23 20.83 8.18 5.27
N ARG A 24 20.00 9.20 5.07
CA ARG A 24 20.34 10.35 4.24
C ARG A 24 21.53 11.10 4.82
N THR A 25 22.46 11.51 3.95
CA THR A 25 23.50 12.50 4.25
C THR A 25 23.13 13.86 3.66
N ASP A 26 23.23 13.98 2.35
CA ASP A 26 23.14 15.20 1.57
C ASP A 26 22.33 15.01 0.27
N GLU A 27 21.75 13.83 0.07
CA GLU A 27 20.92 13.54 -1.08
C GLU A 27 19.77 14.55 -1.16
N ARG A 28 19.58 15.09 -2.38
CA ARG A 28 18.54 16.08 -2.68
C ARG A 28 17.14 15.51 -2.45
N ASP A 29 16.92 14.29 -2.90
CA ASP A 29 15.63 13.62 -2.86
C ASP A 29 15.64 12.56 -1.78
N PHE A 30 14.70 12.63 -0.84
CA PHE A 30 14.67 11.71 0.28
C PHE A 30 13.28 11.61 0.92
N ILE A 31 13.03 10.48 1.56
CA ILE A 31 11.82 10.27 2.35
C ILE A 31 12.08 10.72 3.78
N ARG A 32 11.26 11.65 4.28
CA ARG A 32 11.20 12.02 5.69
C ARG A 32 10.07 11.27 6.36
N ILE A 33 10.42 10.22 7.10
CA ILE A 33 9.46 9.52 7.95
C ILE A 33 9.21 10.35 9.22
N PHE A 34 7.98 10.77 9.46
CA PHE A 34 7.60 11.63 10.59
C PHE A 34 6.28 11.18 11.27
N ASN A 35 6.07 11.61 12.52
CA ASN A 35 4.90 11.24 13.32
C ASN A 35 3.76 12.20 13.00
N GLY A 36 3.08 11.95 11.89
CA GLY A 36 1.93 12.73 11.46
C GLY A 36 0.60 12.13 11.89
N ASN A 37 -0.47 12.66 11.32
CA ASN A 37 -1.82 12.11 11.48
C ASN A 37 -2.03 10.99 10.44
N GLY A 38 -2.33 9.79 10.92
CA GLY A 38 -2.57 8.61 10.09
C GLY A 38 -1.31 8.04 9.43
N CYS A 39 -1.53 7.05 8.57
CA CYS A 39 -0.51 6.38 7.76
C CYS A 39 -0.71 6.81 6.31
N TRP A 40 0.32 7.40 5.69
CA TRP A 40 0.27 7.77 4.27
C TRP A 40 1.67 8.07 3.73
N SER A 41 1.84 7.90 2.42
CA SER A 41 3.00 8.34 1.65
C SER A 41 2.57 8.94 0.31
N ILE A 42 3.43 9.79 -0.25
CA ILE A 42 3.36 10.17 -1.67
C ILE A 42 3.78 8.96 -2.52
N ILE A 43 3.12 8.77 -3.66
CA ILE A 43 3.44 7.69 -4.60
C ILE A 43 4.67 8.07 -5.44
N GLY A 44 5.71 7.24 -5.37
CA GLY A 44 6.96 7.39 -6.13
C GLY A 44 7.85 8.55 -5.67
N ARG A 45 8.92 8.80 -6.44
CA ARG A 45 9.87 9.89 -6.19
C ARG A 45 9.32 11.21 -6.71
N ASN A 46 9.01 12.14 -5.80
CA ASN A 46 8.45 13.46 -6.15
C ASN A 46 9.50 14.59 -6.22
N GLY A 47 10.76 14.29 -5.95
CA GLY A 47 11.86 15.27 -5.89
C GLY A 47 11.87 16.07 -4.59
N GLY A 48 13.06 16.39 -4.09
CA GLY A 48 13.25 17.03 -2.79
C GLY A 48 12.85 16.14 -1.61
N MET A 49 12.55 16.79 -0.48
CA MET A 49 11.99 16.12 0.69
C MET A 49 10.54 15.69 0.44
N GLN A 50 10.24 14.40 0.53
CA GLN A 50 8.86 13.90 0.56
C GLN A 50 8.54 13.31 1.93
N ASN A 51 7.39 13.70 2.49
CA ASN A 51 6.96 13.20 3.80
C ASN A 51 6.27 11.84 3.67
N LEU A 52 6.54 10.98 4.65
CA LEU A 52 5.82 9.72 4.88
C LEU A 52 5.36 9.73 6.35
N SER A 53 4.06 9.74 6.57
CA SER A 53 3.48 9.75 7.91
C SER A 53 3.32 8.33 8.42
N LEU A 54 3.87 8.05 9.60
CA LEU A 54 3.56 6.86 10.38
C LEU A 54 3.07 7.30 11.76
N GLY A 55 1.83 7.76 11.84
CA GLY A 55 1.23 8.25 13.08
C GLY A 55 0.89 7.17 14.12
N GLN A 56 0.12 7.57 15.13
CA GLN A 56 -0.53 6.64 16.05
C GLN A 56 -1.40 5.63 15.28
N GLY A 57 -1.26 4.33 15.60
CA GLY A 57 -1.96 3.25 14.91
C GLY A 57 -1.22 2.67 13.70
N CYS A 58 -0.09 3.25 13.28
CA CYS A 58 0.71 2.76 12.15
C CYS A 58 1.84 1.80 12.57
N ASN A 59 1.88 1.36 13.83
CA ASN A 59 2.96 0.53 14.39
C ASN A 59 2.85 -0.97 14.05
N TYR A 60 2.49 -1.27 12.81
CA TYR A 60 2.41 -2.62 12.27
C TYR A 60 3.38 -2.74 11.10
N VAL A 61 4.15 -3.84 11.06
CA VAL A 61 5.14 -4.07 9.99
C VAL A 61 4.47 -3.98 8.62
N GLY A 62 3.30 -4.61 8.45
CA GLY A 62 2.56 -4.56 7.18
C GLY A 62 2.16 -3.15 6.74
N LEU A 63 1.76 -2.26 7.67
CA LEU A 63 1.49 -0.86 7.33
C LEU A 63 2.76 -0.11 6.95
N VAL A 64 3.87 -0.34 7.63
CA VAL A 64 5.13 0.30 7.22
C VAL A 64 5.54 -0.18 5.83
N VAL A 65 5.44 -1.47 5.55
CA VAL A 65 5.72 -2.01 4.21
C VAL A 65 4.77 -1.38 3.18
N HIS A 66 3.49 -1.25 3.48
CA HIS A 66 2.52 -0.60 2.61
C HIS A 66 2.90 0.86 2.27
N GLU A 67 3.22 1.68 3.28
CA GLU A 67 3.57 3.09 3.05
C GLU A 67 4.90 3.26 2.31
N LEU A 68 5.88 2.41 2.60
CA LEU A 68 7.11 2.34 1.80
C LEU A 68 6.81 1.89 0.36
N GLY A 69 5.77 1.08 0.14
CA GLY A 69 5.30 0.62 -1.15
C GLY A 69 4.83 1.78 -2.01
N HIS A 70 4.01 2.65 -1.44
CA HIS A 70 3.67 3.92 -2.06
C HIS A 70 4.92 4.74 -2.38
N ALA A 71 5.84 4.93 -1.43
CA ALA A 71 7.04 5.74 -1.66
C ALA A 71 7.91 5.24 -2.84
N ILE A 72 7.91 3.94 -3.13
CA ILE A 72 8.62 3.35 -4.28
C ILE A 72 7.76 3.25 -5.55
N GLY A 73 6.53 3.77 -5.53
CA GLY A 73 5.69 3.90 -6.73
C GLY A 73 4.58 2.86 -6.88
N LEU A 74 4.28 2.07 -5.85
CA LEU A 74 3.16 1.13 -5.90
C LEU A 74 1.83 1.86 -5.63
N PHE A 75 0.83 1.55 -6.45
CA PHE A 75 -0.56 1.93 -6.24
C PHE A 75 -1.28 0.82 -5.47
N HIS A 76 -2.49 1.13 -4.99
CA HIS A 76 -3.32 0.11 -4.38
C HIS A 76 -3.80 -0.94 -5.39
N GLU A 77 -3.76 -2.21 -5.00
CA GLU A 77 -4.20 -3.32 -5.84
C GLU A 77 -5.71 -3.24 -6.14
N HIS A 78 -6.52 -2.76 -5.18
CA HIS A 78 -7.96 -2.54 -5.38
C HIS A 78 -8.28 -1.30 -6.21
N GLN A 79 -7.29 -0.54 -6.70
CA GLN A 79 -7.49 0.55 -7.66
C GLN A 79 -7.17 0.13 -9.08
N ARG A 80 -6.73 -1.12 -9.30
CA ARG A 80 -6.38 -1.56 -10.64
C ARG A 80 -7.50 -1.41 -11.66
N SER A 81 -7.18 -1.06 -12.90
CA SER A 81 -8.19 -0.88 -13.94
C SER A 81 -9.02 -2.15 -14.22
N ASP A 82 -8.40 -3.33 -14.00
CA ASP A 82 -9.02 -4.65 -14.16
C ASP A 82 -9.72 -5.17 -12.89
N ARG A 83 -9.72 -4.44 -11.76
CA ARG A 83 -10.20 -4.93 -10.45
C ARG A 83 -11.63 -5.48 -10.49
N ASN A 84 -12.47 -4.95 -11.37
CA ASN A 84 -13.90 -5.28 -11.41
C ASN A 84 -14.12 -6.73 -11.89
N ASN A 85 -13.08 -7.39 -12.41
CA ASN A 85 -13.08 -8.83 -12.68
C ASN A 85 -12.89 -9.67 -11.41
N TYR A 86 -12.35 -9.08 -10.34
CA TYR A 86 -11.83 -9.78 -9.16
C TYR A 86 -12.58 -9.44 -7.88
N ILE A 87 -13.02 -8.20 -7.71
CA ILE A 87 -13.75 -7.73 -6.53
C ILE A 87 -15.06 -7.04 -6.92
N THR A 88 -15.98 -6.95 -5.97
CA THR A 88 -17.16 -6.09 -6.03
C THR A 88 -17.00 -4.97 -5.01
N VAL A 89 -17.17 -3.72 -5.42
CA VAL A 89 -17.10 -2.54 -4.55
C VAL A 89 -18.50 -1.98 -4.31
N TYR A 90 -18.87 -1.84 -3.04
CA TYR A 90 -20.15 -1.30 -2.59
C TYR A 90 -19.99 0.16 -2.18
N LYS A 91 -20.04 1.08 -3.16
CA LYS A 91 -19.85 2.52 -2.93
C LYS A 91 -20.83 3.09 -1.89
N ASP A 92 -22.05 2.58 -1.83
CA ASP A 92 -23.06 3.01 -0.83
C ASP A 92 -22.65 2.70 0.62
N ASN A 93 -21.76 1.73 0.82
CA ASN A 93 -21.22 1.37 2.13
C ASN A 93 -20.01 2.22 2.54
N VAL A 94 -19.43 3.01 1.63
CA VAL A 94 -18.22 3.83 1.86
C VAL A 94 -18.60 5.19 2.45
N ILE A 95 -17.83 5.67 3.43
CA ILE A 95 -17.96 7.05 3.95
C ILE A 95 -17.85 8.05 2.77
N PRO A 96 -18.79 9.00 2.58
CA PRO A 96 -18.85 9.82 1.36
C PRO A 96 -17.52 10.49 0.97
N ASP A 97 -16.82 11.09 1.93
CA ASP A 97 -15.54 11.78 1.68
C ASP A 97 -14.39 10.83 1.35
N GLN A 98 -14.58 9.52 1.49
CA GLN A 98 -13.57 8.47 1.24
C GLN A 98 -13.79 7.74 -0.10
N LEU A 99 -14.79 8.13 -0.89
CA LEU A 99 -15.07 7.51 -2.20
C LEU A 99 -13.88 7.61 -3.18
N HIS A 100 -13.04 8.63 -3.04
CA HIS A 100 -11.86 8.82 -3.87
C HIS A 100 -10.84 7.65 -3.76
N ASN A 101 -10.78 6.97 -2.61
CA ASN A 101 -9.90 5.80 -2.40
C ASN A 101 -10.31 4.56 -3.22
N PHE A 102 -11.47 4.61 -3.88
CA PHE A 102 -12.01 3.50 -4.68
C PHE A 102 -12.06 3.84 -6.17
N VAL A 103 -11.50 4.98 -6.58
CA VAL A 103 -11.35 5.35 -8.00
C VAL A 103 -10.30 4.45 -8.64
N LEU A 104 -10.57 4.01 -9.88
CA LEU A 104 -9.65 3.21 -10.66
C LEU A 104 -8.48 4.07 -11.14
N THR A 105 -7.28 3.50 -11.17
CA THR A 105 -6.12 4.09 -11.84
C THR A 105 -6.40 4.17 -13.35
N ASP A 106 -5.88 5.22 -14.01
CA ASP A 106 -5.94 5.32 -15.47
C ASP A 106 -5.10 4.18 -16.09
N PRO A 107 -5.71 3.30 -16.91
CA PRO A 107 -5.02 2.18 -17.55
C PRO A 107 -3.76 2.58 -18.32
N ASN A 108 -3.68 3.81 -18.84
CA ASN A 108 -2.52 4.28 -19.61
C ASN A 108 -1.32 4.64 -18.72
N SER A 109 -1.58 4.90 -17.43
CA SER A 109 -0.56 5.20 -16.42
C SER A 109 -0.27 4.02 -15.50
N GLU A 110 -1.01 2.94 -15.66
CA GLU A 110 -0.97 1.79 -14.78
C GLU A 110 0.18 0.85 -15.17
N ILE A 111 0.96 0.43 -14.18
CA ILE A 111 2.01 -0.57 -14.36
C ILE A 111 1.51 -1.84 -13.69
N ILE A 112 1.25 -2.88 -14.48
CA ILE A 112 0.84 -4.20 -14.02
C ILE A 112 1.83 -5.23 -14.55
N PHE A 113 2.57 -5.89 -13.66
CA PHE A 113 3.42 -7.02 -14.03
C PHE A 113 2.86 -8.38 -13.57
N SER A 114 1.97 -8.39 -12.58
CA SER A 114 1.39 -9.59 -11.97
C SER A 114 -0.12 -9.69 -12.21
N ARG A 115 -0.64 -10.92 -12.06
CA ARG A 115 -2.08 -11.15 -11.88
C ARG A 115 -2.61 -10.38 -10.66
N TYR A 116 -3.91 -10.13 -10.63
CA TYR A 116 -4.56 -9.53 -9.46
C TYR A 116 -4.29 -10.32 -8.19
N ASP A 117 -3.77 -9.66 -7.16
CA ASP A 117 -3.41 -10.30 -5.90
C ASP A 117 -4.22 -9.79 -4.71
N TYR A 118 -5.24 -10.56 -4.31
CA TYR A 118 -6.06 -10.29 -3.13
C TYR A 118 -5.24 -10.19 -1.83
N ASN A 119 -4.06 -10.82 -1.78
CA ASN A 119 -3.20 -10.84 -0.60
C ASN A 119 -2.11 -9.77 -0.62
N SER A 120 -1.96 -9.01 -1.71
CA SER A 120 -0.95 -7.98 -1.85
C SER A 120 -0.95 -7.06 -0.64
N ILE A 121 0.24 -6.64 -0.21
CA ILE A 121 0.37 -5.64 0.85
C ILE A 121 -0.30 -4.32 0.47
N MET A 122 -0.49 -4.05 -0.83
CA MET A 122 -1.15 -2.87 -1.38
C MET A 122 -2.68 -3.04 -1.52
N HIS A 123 -3.25 -4.17 -1.11
CA HIS A 123 -4.70 -4.40 -1.15
C HIS A 123 -5.35 -4.06 0.20
N TYR A 124 -6.41 -3.25 0.18
CA TYR A 124 -7.23 -2.96 1.37
C TYR A 124 -8.11 -4.12 1.82
N GLY A 125 -8.50 -4.09 3.10
CA GLY A 125 -9.44 -5.05 3.66
C GLY A 125 -10.89 -4.80 3.24
N SER A 126 -11.76 -5.77 3.53
CA SER A 126 -13.18 -5.73 3.14
C SER A 126 -13.98 -4.56 3.71
N TYR A 127 -13.48 -3.90 4.77
CA TYR A 127 -14.19 -2.86 5.50
C TYR A 127 -13.49 -1.50 5.44
N ALA A 128 -12.46 -1.34 4.60
CA ALA A 128 -11.76 -0.08 4.41
C ALA A 128 -12.78 1.05 4.15
N PHE A 129 -12.71 2.11 4.96
CA PHE A 129 -13.60 3.27 4.89
C PHE A 129 -15.11 2.98 4.97
N SER A 130 -15.50 1.88 5.62
CA SER A 130 -16.90 1.54 5.81
C SER A 130 -17.63 2.53 6.73
N LYS A 131 -18.88 2.88 6.38
CA LYS A 131 -19.81 3.59 7.27
C LYS A 131 -20.12 2.81 8.55
N ARG A 132 -20.05 1.47 8.50
CA ARG A 132 -20.29 0.56 9.63
C ARG A 132 -19.36 -0.66 9.53
N PRO A 133 -18.10 -0.54 10.00
CA PRO A 133 -17.14 -1.64 10.01
C PRO A 133 -17.72 -2.90 10.65
N ASN A 134 -17.34 -4.08 10.14
CA ASN A 134 -17.86 -5.40 10.53
C ASN A 134 -19.35 -5.68 10.19
N LYS A 135 -20.08 -4.72 9.61
CA LYS A 135 -21.49 -4.90 9.19
C LYS A 135 -21.71 -4.62 7.71
N LEU A 136 -21.06 -3.58 7.18
CA LEU A 136 -21.17 -3.17 5.78
C LEU A 136 -19.80 -3.28 5.09
N PRO A 137 -19.50 -4.36 4.37
CA PRO A 137 -18.26 -4.44 3.60
C PRO A 137 -18.29 -3.39 2.48
N THR A 138 -17.18 -2.69 2.25
CA THR A 138 -16.99 -1.77 1.13
C THR A 138 -16.47 -2.49 -0.10
N MET A 139 -15.80 -3.64 0.09
CA MET A 139 -15.37 -4.52 -0.99
C MET A 139 -15.37 -5.99 -0.58
N VAL A 140 -15.65 -6.88 -1.54
CA VAL A 140 -15.59 -8.33 -1.37
C VAL A 140 -14.92 -8.98 -2.57
N ALA A 141 -14.14 -10.04 -2.34
CA ALA A 141 -13.56 -10.83 -3.41
C ALA A 141 -14.64 -11.69 -4.07
N LYS A 142 -14.67 -11.72 -5.41
CA LYS A 142 -15.62 -12.54 -6.18
C LYS A 142 -15.38 -14.04 -6.02
N ASN A 143 -14.17 -14.44 -5.64
CA ASN A 143 -13.84 -15.83 -5.33
C ASN A 143 -14.20 -16.25 -3.89
N GLY A 144 -14.82 -15.36 -3.09
CA GLY A 144 -15.22 -15.64 -1.70
C GLY A 144 -14.10 -15.52 -0.67
N GLN A 145 -12.86 -15.19 -1.07
CA GLN A 145 -11.76 -14.97 -0.14
C GLN A 145 -11.99 -13.72 0.73
N ARG A 146 -11.58 -13.80 2.01
CA ARG A 146 -11.52 -12.63 2.89
C ARG A 146 -10.39 -11.68 2.46
N LEU A 147 -10.70 -10.40 2.36
CA LEU A 147 -9.72 -9.34 2.13
C LEU A 147 -9.24 -8.79 3.47
N TYR A 148 -7.94 -8.85 3.70
CA TYR A 148 -7.27 -8.40 4.92
C TYR A 148 -6.68 -7.00 4.74
N GLU A 149 -6.72 -6.19 5.79
CA GLU A 149 -6.05 -4.89 5.81
C GLU A 149 -4.53 -5.03 5.87
N PRO A 150 -3.76 -4.03 5.44
CA PRO A 150 -2.29 -4.08 5.51
C PRO A 150 -1.74 -4.33 6.91
N TYR A 151 -2.39 -3.84 7.97
CA TYR A 151 -1.96 -4.11 9.36
C TYR A 151 -2.18 -5.56 9.82
N GLU A 152 -3.01 -6.33 9.11
CA GLU A 152 -3.25 -7.76 9.37
C GLU A 152 -2.24 -8.65 8.62
N LYS A 153 -1.40 -8.08 7.74
CA LYS A 153 -0.46 -8.81 6.89
C LYS A 153 0.96 -8.77 7.47
N PRO A 154 1.76 -9.85 7.33
CA PRO A 154 3.15 -9.86 7.80
C PRO A 154 4.08 -8.99 6.95
N GLY A 155 3.65 -8.55 5.78
CA GLY A 155 4.44 -7.81 4.80
C GLY A 155 4.20 -8.35 3.40
N PHE A 156 5.26 -8.37 2.58
CA PHE A 156 5.15 -8.77 1.18
C PHE A 156 4.76 -10.23 0.97
N ASP A 157 3.96 -10.45 -0.07
CA ASP A 157 3.80 -11.75 -0.69
C ASP A 157 4.77 -11.92 -1.89
N GLN A 158 4.72 -13.06 -2.59
CA GLN A 158 5.59 -13.32 -3.73
C GLN A 158 5.27 -12.44 -4.96
N PHE A 159 4.02 -12.03 -5.14
CA PHE A 159 3.60 -11.18 -6.26
C PHE A 159 4.02 -9.74 -6.05
N ASP A 160 3.97 -9.23 -4.82
CA ASP A 160 4.51 -7.93 -4.42
C ASP A 160 6.02 -7.87 -4.74
N VAL A 161 6.78 -8.88 -4.32
CA VAL A 161 8.24 -8.95 -4.59
C VAL A 161 8.51 -8.99 -6.10
N TYR A 162 7.76 -9.79 -6.84
CA TYR A 162 7.89 -9.88 -8.30
C TYR A 162 7.59 -8.52 -8.97
N MET A 163 6.52 -7.84 -8.54
CA MET A 163 6.12 -6.53 -9.05
C MET A 163 7.23 -5.50 -8.84
N ILE A 164 7.80 -5.43 -7.64
CA ILE A 164 8.89 -4.48 -7.30
C ILE A 164 10.15 -4.78 -8.11
N ARG A 165 10.52 -6.05 -8.21
CA ARG A 165 11.69 -6.48 -9.00
C ARG A 165 11.55 -6.09 -10.47
N LYS A 166 10.38 -6.34 -11.07
CA LYS A 166 10.10 -5.89 -12.45
C LYS A 166 10.12 -4.37 -12.60
N LEU A 167 9.54 -3.64 -11.66
CA LEU A 167 9.52 -2.17 -11.69
C LEU A 167 10.93 -1.56 -11.60
N TYR A 168 11.81 -2.13 -10.78
CA TYR A 168 13.17 -1.65 -10.55
C TYR A 168 14.26 -2.41 -11.34
N GLN A 169 13.86 -3.30 -12.25
CA GLN A 169 14.73 -4.09 -13.12
C GLN A 169 15.79 -4.90 -12.37
N CYS A 170 15.31 -5.57 -11.32
CA CYS A 170 15.97 -6.67 -10.64
C CYS A 170 15.02 -7.90 -10.59
#